data_AF-A0A2V8KYY4-F1
#
_entry.id   AF-A0A2V8KYY4-F1
#
_cell.length_a   1.000
_cell.length_b   1.000
_cell.length_c   1.000
_cell.angle_alpha   90.00
_cell.angle_beta   90.00
_cell.angle_gamma   90.00
#
_symmetry.space_group_name_H-M   'P 1'
#
loop_
_entity.id
_entity.type
_entity.pdbx_description
1 polymer ?
#
loop_
_entity_poly.entity_id
_entity_poly.type
_entity_poly.pdbx_seq_one_letter_code
_entity_poly.pdbx_strand_id
1 'polypeptide(L)'
;MAFHEPKPIQLPLRRDYEHALFVLEGDVSMEDRRLDGDTLHYIGAQRDELRISGSRASRLLLIGGEPFRERVVMWWNFVARTDEEIAQARQDWIEHQRFGEVKAYKGPRLLAPDLRKYAPANPAS
;
A
#
# COMPACT_ATOMS: atom_id res chain seq x y z
N MET A 1 34.53 1.16 21.74
CA MET A 1 33.83 1.96 20.71
C MET A 1 33.61 1.06 19.51
N ALA A 2 32.37 0.72 19.18
CA ALA A 2 32.07 -0.06 17.98
C ALA A 2 31.33 0.84 17.00
N PHE A 3 32.05 1.39 16.02
CA PHE A 3 31.44 1.91 14.82
C PHE A 3 31.24 0.69 13.91
N HIS A 4 30.03 0.15 13.86
CA HIS A 4 29.67 -0.73 12.76
C HIS A 4 29.55 0.19 11.54
N GLU A 5 30.51 0.12 10.63
CA GLU A 5 30.37 0.86 9.37
C GLU A 5 29.03 0.47 8.74
N PRO A 6 28.22 1.44 8.32
CA PRO A 6 26.98 1.13 7.67
C PRO A 6 27.28 0.40 6.36
N LYS A 7 27.01 -0.91 6.35
CA LYS A 7 27.17 -1.74 5.16
C LYS A 7 25.89 -1.72 4.34
N PRO A 8 25.99 -1.50 3.01
CA PRO A 8 24.85 -1.70 2.13
C PRO A 8 24.31 -3.12 2.27
N ILE A 9 23.00 -3.25 2.22
CA ILE A 9 22.29 -4.53 2.21
C ILE A 9 21.79 -4.74 0.79
N GLN A 10 21.97 -5.97 0.28
CA GLN A 10 21.35 -6.45 -0.94
C GLN A 10 20.25 -7.45 -0.58
N LEU A 11 19.05 -7.18 -1.04
CA LEU A 11 17.89 -8.04 -0.86
C LEU A 11 17.56 -8.70 -2.21
N PRO A 12 17.49 -10.03 -2.28
CA PRO A 12 17.02 -10.69 -3.49
C PRO A 12 15.53 -10.39 -3.71
N LEU A 13 15.14 -10.11 -4.95
CA LEU A 13 13.76 -9.84 -5.36
C LEU A 13 13.29 -10.88 -6.38
N ARG A 14 11.97 -11.02 -6.49
CA ARG A 14 11.34 -11.79 -7.57
C ARG A 14 11.12 -10.90 -8.79
N ARG A 15 11.70 -11.27 -9.93
CA ARG A 15 11.63 -10.48 -11.16
C ARG A 15 10.21 -10.27 -11.69
N ASP A 16 9.34 -11.24 -11.47
CA ASP A 16 7.93 -11.24 -11.89
C ASP A 16 7.02 -10.45 -10.94
N TYR A 17 7.55 -9.94 -9.82
CA TYR A 17 6.81 -9.15 -8.85
C TYR A 17 7.11 -7.66 -9.02
N GLU A 18 6.12 -6.83 -8.72
CA GLU A 18 6.34 -5.42 -8.43
C GLU A 18 6.58 -5.21 -6.93
N HIS A 19 7.37 -4.19 -6.59
CA HIS A 19 7.75 -3.90 -5.21
C HIS A 19 7.60 -2.42 -4.87
N ALA A 20 7.35 -2.15 -3.58
CA ALA A 20 7.41 -0.82 -3.01
C ALA A 20 8.08 -0.85 -1.62
N LEU A 21 8.77 0.24 -1.28
CA LEU A 21 9.48 0.38 0.00
C LEU A 21 8.97 1.60 0.77
N PHE A 22 8.77 1.42 2.06
CA PHE A 22 8.40 2.49 2.99
C PHE A 22 9.41 2.56 4.13
N VAL A 23 9.97 3.74 4.40
CA VAL A 23 10.92 3.94 5.50
C VAL A 23 10.12 4.25 6.76
N LEU A 24 10.03 3.29 7.68
CA LEU A 24 9.32 3.46 8.94
C LEU A 24 10.12 4.32 9.92
N GLU A 25 11.43 4.09 9.99
CA GLU A 25 12.35 4.80 10.86
C GLU A 25 13.75 4.79 10.25
N GLY A 26 14.57 5.79 10.57
CA GLY A 26 15.98 5.81 10.17
C GLY A 26 16.27 6.64 8.93
N ASP A 27 17.35 6.33 8.22
CA ASP A 27 17.71 6.95 6.96
C ASP A 27 18.11 5.85 5.97
N VAL A 28 17.49 5.89 4.79
CA VAL A 28 17.73 4.87 3.77
C VAL A 28 17.90 5.56 2.44
N SER A 29 18.89 5.10 1.69
CA SER A 29 19.16 5.46 0.31
C SER A 29 19.09 4.20 -0.55
N MET A 30 18.51 4.36 -1.73
CA MET A 30 18.47 3.36 -2.80
C MET A 30 19.09 4.00 -4.04
N GLU A 31 20.05 3.34 -4.68
CA GLU A 31 20.73 3.87 -5.88
C GLU A 31 21.24 5.31 -5.66
N ASP A 32 21.87 5.55 -4.50
CA ASP A 32 22.38 6.85 -4.04
C ASP A 32 21.33 7.96 -3.85
N ARG A 33 20.04 7.62 -3.93
CA ARG A 33 18.92 8.54 -3.65
C ARG A 33 18.34 8.26 -2.27
N ARG A 34 18.32 9.28 -1.43
CA ARG A 34 17.63 9.22 -0.13
C ARG A 34 16.13 9.05 -0.34
N LEU A 35 15.55 8.13 0.41
CA LEU A 35 14.11 7.87 0.43
C LEU A 35 13.45 8.67 1.56
N ASP A 36 12.31 9.29 1.26
CA ASP A 36 11.48 9.95 2.26
C ASP A 36 10.72 8.94 3.13
N GLY A 37 10.53 9.24 4.40
CA GLY A 37 9.80 8.40 5.37
C GLY A 37 8.29 8.60 5.39
N ASP A 38 7.74 9.58 4.66
CA ASP A 38 6.30 9.78 4.52
C ASP A 38 5.73 9.20 3.21
N THR A 39 6.59 8.59 2.39
CA THR A 39 6.27 8.20 1.02
C THR A 39 6.46 6.70 0.83
N LEU A 40 5.48 6.06 0.17
CA LEU A 40 5.65 4.71 -0.36
C LEU A 40 6.36 4.80 -1.72
N HIS A 41 7.62 4.39 -1.75
CA HIS A 41 8.45 4.44 -2.96
C HIS A 41 8.17 3.22 -3.82
N TYR A 42 7.51 3.41 -4.97
CA TYR A 42 7.36 2.35 -5.97
C TYR A 42 8.71 2.08 -6.66
N ILE A 43 9.15 0.83 -6.62
CA ILE A 43 10.44 0.39 -7.14
C ILE A 43 10.27 -0.30 -8.52
N GLY A 44 9.03 -0.68 -8.86
CA GLY A 44 8.71 -1.35 -10.11
C GLY A 44 8.89 -2.86 -10.07
N ALA A 45 8.72 -3.48 -11.23
CA ALA A 45 8.97 -4.90 -11.47
C ALA A 45 10.30 -5.13 -12.21
N GLN A 46 10.58 -6.39 -12.59
CA GLN A 46 11.73 -6.78 -13.41
C GLN A 46 13.10 -6.53 -12.75
N ARG A 47 13.14 -6.54 -11.42
CA ARG A 47 14.37 -6.47 -10.62
C ARG A 47 14.63 -7.81 -9.93
N ASP A 48 15.88 -8.24 -9.99
CA ASP A 48 16.36 -9.46 -9.32
C ASP A 48 16.93 -9.16 -7.92
N GLU A 49 17.30 -7.90 -7.67
CA GLU A 49 17.80 -7.45 -6.38
C GLU A 49 17.45 -6.00 -6.08
N LEU A 50 17.49 -5.65 -4.79
CA LEU A 50 17.38 -4.29 -4.27
C LEU A 50 18.57 -4.00 -3.37
N ARG A 51 19.34 -2.97 -3.72
CA ARG A 51 20.45 -2.48 -2.90
C ARG A 51 20.04 -1.22 -2.14
N ILE A 52 20.18 -1.28 -0.82
CA ILE A 52 19.88 -0.17 0.09
C ILE A 52 21.06 0.09 1.04
N SER A 53 21.21 1.33 1.47
CA SER A 53 22.19 1.73 2.47
C SER A 53 21.59 2.80 3.38
N GLY A 54 22.17 2.99 4.57
CA GLY A 54 21.77 4.04 5.51
C GLY A 54 22.94 4.37 6.41
N SER A 55 22.95 5.52 7.06
CA SER A 55 24.02 5.95 7.98
C SER A 55 23.73 5.61 9.45
N ARG A 56 22.48 5.29 9.78
CA ARG A 56 22.04 4.78 11.11
C ARG A 56 21.14 3.55 10.98
N ALA A 57 20.89 2.92 12.12
CA ALA A 57 19.89 1.85 12.22
C ALA A 57 18.53 2.35 11.70
N SER A 58 17.91 1.54 10.83
CA SER A 58 16.69 1.89 10.11
C SER A 58 15.71 0.73 10.11
N ARG A 59 14.41 1.05 10.08
CA ARG A 59 13.31 0.08 9.95
C ARG A 59 12.56 0.36 8.67
N LEU A 60 12.38 -0.67 7.86
CA LEU A 60 11.80 -0.60 6.53
C LEU A 60 10.63 -1.58 6.42
N LEU A 61 9.65 -1.22 5.59
CA LEU A 61 8.66 -2.14 5.08
C LEU A 61 8.91 -2.30 3.57
N LEU A 62 9.19 -3.54 3.14
CA LEU A 62 9.20 -3.94 1.74
C LEU A 62 7.93 -4.74 1.47
N ILE A 63 7.11 -4.29 0.54
CA ILE A 63 5.93 -5.00 0.05
C ILE A 63 6.12 -5.34 -1.42
N GLY A 64 5.61 -6.49 -1.84
CA GLY A 64 5.62 -6.89 -3.23
C GLY A 64 4.71 -8.07 -3.53
N GLY A 65 4.41 -8.24 -4.80
CA GLY A 65 3.47 -9.26 -5.29
C GLY A 65 3.44 -9.32 -6.81
N GLU A 66 2.74 -10.30 -7.36
CA GLU A 66 2.46 -10.35 -8.79
C GLU A 66 1.62 -9.13 -9.21
N PRO A 67 1.97 -8.45 -10.31
CA PRO A 67 1.19 -7.32 -10.81
C PRO A 67 -0.25 -7.72 -11.08
N PHE A 68 -1.20 -6.92 -10.59
CA PHE A 68 -2.62 -7.12 -10.87
C PHE A 68 -2.91 -6.82 -12.34
N ARG A 69 -3.38 -7.82 -13.09
CA ARG A 69 -3.76 -7.67 -14.51
C ARG A 69 -5.22 -7.29 -14.72
N GLU A 70 -6.04 -7.41 -13.67
CA GLU A 70 -7.47 -7.11 -13.72
C GLU A 70 -7.72 -5.64 -13.42
N ARG A 71 -8.78 -5.08 -14.02
CA ARG A 71 -9.29 -3.77 -13.60
C ARG A 71 -9.83 -3.88 -12.17
N VAL A 72 -9.32 -3.02 -11.30
CA VAL A 72 -9.79 -2.89 -9.92
C VAL A 72 -10.41 -1.52 -9.75
N VAL A 73 -11.62 -1.48 -9.18
CA VAL A 73 -12.27 -0.27 -8.69
C VAL A 73 -12.23 -0.32 -7.17
N MET A 74 -11.53 0.64 -6.56
CA MET A 74 -11.46 0.79 -5.12
C MET A 74 -12.18 2.07 -4.72
N TRP A 75 -13.17 1.95 -3.84
CA TRP A 75 -13.89 3.09 -3.29
C TRP A 75 -14.27 2.80 -1.84
N TRP A 76 -13.88 3.70 -0.94
CA TRP A 76 -14.05 3.52 0.51
C TRP A 76 -13.53 2.14 0.96
N ASN A 77 -14.35 1.35 1.65
CA ASN A 77 -14.01 0.03 2.16
C ASN A 77 -14.31 -1.10 1.15
N PHE A 78 -14.56 -0.78 -0.12
CA PHE A 78 -14.93 -1.74 -1.15
C PHE A 78 -13.91 -1.81 -2.28
N VAL A 79 -13.65 -3.03 -2.72
CA VAL A 79 -12.81 -3.36 -3.86
C VAL A 79 -13.64 -4.26 -4.78
N ALA A 80 -13.83 -3.86 -6.02
CA ALA A 80 -14.66 -4.56 -7.00
C ALA A 80 -14.04 -4.46 -8.41
N ARG A 81 -14.74 -4.97 -9.43
CA ARG A 81 -14.32 -4.89 -10.84
C ARG A 81 -15.10 -3.82 -11.62
N THR A 82 -16.26 -3.43 -11.13
CA THR A 82 -17.17 -2.48 -11.79
C THR A 82 -17.72 -1.44 -10.80
N ASP A 83 -18.17 -0.30 -11.34
CA ASP A 83 -18.76 0.77 -10.54
C ASP A 83 -20.14 0.35 -9.99
N GLU A 84 -20.87 -0.49 -10.72
CA GLU A 84 -22.16 -1.06 -10.31
C GLU A 84 -22.02 -1.98 -9.08
N GLU A 85 -20.98 -2.80 -9.03
CA GLU A 85 -20.68 -3.63 -7.85
C GLU A 85 -20.39 -2.77 -6.61
N ILE A 86 -19.69 -1.65 -6.77
CA ILE A 86 -19.46 -0.68 -5.68
C ILE A 86 -20.78 -0.03 -5.25
N ALA A 87 -21.63 0.37 -6.20
CA ALA A 87 -22.93 0.97 -5.90
C ALA A 87 -23.84 -0.01 -5.14
N GLN A 88 -23.88 -1.27 -5.54
CA GLN A 88 -24.62 -2.31 -4.85
C GLN A 88 -24.05 -2.57 -3.46
N ALA A 89 -22.73 -2.73 -3.31
CA ALA A 89 -22.11 -2.94 -1.99
C ALA A 89 -22.37 -1.77 -1.03
N ARG A 90 -22.39 -0.53 -1.54
CA ARG A 90 -22.79 0.65 -0.76
C ARG A 90 -24.25 0.57 -0.32
N GLN A 91 -25.16 0.19 -1.22
CA GLN A 91 -26.57 0.06 -0.88
C GLN A 91 -26.80 -1.03 0.16
N ASP A 92 -26.19 -2.20 -0.03
CA ASP A 92 -26.21 -3.30 0.94
C ASP A 92 -25.76 -2.83 2.33
N TRP A 93 -24.67 -2.04 2.39
CA TRP A 93 -24.16 -1.50 3.65
C TRP A 93 -25.15 -0.56 4.36
N ILE A 94 -25.84 0.30 3.60
CA ILE A 94 -26.84 1.27 4.09
C ILE A 94 -28.13 0.58 4.52
N GLU A 95 -28.57 -0.43 3.76
CA GLU A 95 -29.79 -1.18 4.03
C GLU A 95 -29.59 -2.31 5.04
N HIS A 96 -28.38 -2.46 5.59
CA HIS A 96 -28.02 -3.51 6.54
C HIS A 96 -28.23 -4.92 5.95
N GLN A 97 -28.02 -5.05 4.65
CA GLN A 97 -28.04 -6.32 3.94
C GLN A 97 -26.61 -6.83 3.77
N ARG A 98 -26.44 -8.16 3.71
CA ARG A 98 -25.16 -8.86 3.47
C ARG A 98 -24.07 -8.70 4.55
N PHE A 99 -23.90 -7.53 5.15
CA PHE A 99 -22.91 -7.25 6.19
C PHE A 99 -23.53 -7.40 7.58
N GLY A 100 -23.05 -8.39 8.34
CA GLY A 100 -23.55 -8.68 9.68
C GLY A 100 -23.40 -7.53 10.68
N GLU A 101 -24.02 -7.71 11.85
CA GLU A 101 -24.00 -6.73 12.93
C GLU A 101 -22.89 -6.99 13.96
N VAL A 102 -22.22 -5.93 14.39
CA VAL A 102 -21.23 -5.96 15.48
C VAL A 102 -21.91 -5.55 16.79
N LYS A 103 -22.60 -6.51 17.45
CA LYS A 103 -23.47 -6.26 18.61
C LYS A 103 -22.76 -5.65 19.84
N ALA A 104 -21.46 -5.86 19.97
CA ALA A 104 -20.67 -5.35 21.09
C ALA A 104 -20.32 -3.86 20.94
N TYR A 105 -20.39 -3.30 19.73
CA TYR A 105 -20.06 -1.90 19.48
C TYR A 105 -21.19 -0.98 19.96
N LYS A 106 -20.85 0.05 20.74
CA LYS A 106 -21.80 0.97 21.38
C LYS A 106 -21.85 2.36 20.71
N GLY A 107 -21.22 2.52 19.56
CA GLY A 107 -21.24 3.75 18.77
C GLY A 107 -22.16 3.67 17.55
N PRO A 108 -22.34 4.79 16.83
CA PRO A 108 -23.08 4.81 15.58
C PRO A 108 -22.35 4.00 14.50
N ARG A 109 -23.11 3.32 13.64
CA ARG A 109 -22.55 2.69 12.43
C ARG A 109 -21.98 3.78 11.52
N LEU A 110 -20.82 3.53 10.94
CA LEU A 110 -20.24 4.43 9.95
C LEU A 110 -21.12 4.49 8.70
N LEU A 111 -21.41 5.69 8.24
CA LEU A 111 -22.15 5.90 6.99
C LEU A 111 -21.18 5.89 5.81
N ALA A 112 -21.56 5.19 4.74
CA ALA A 112 -20.80 5.23 3.51
C ALA A 112 -20.93 6.63 2.86
N PRO A 113 -19.84 7.23 2.34
CA PRO A 113 -19.90 8.52 1.66
C PRO A 113 -20.81 8.49 0.42
N ASP A 114 -21.15 9.65 -0.14
CA ASP A 114 -21.77 9.70 -1.47
C ASP A 114 -20.78 9.28 -2.56
N LEU A 115 -21.26 8.56 -3.57
CA LEU A 115 -20.44 8.11 -4.70
C LEU A 115 -19.84 9.28 -5.51
N ARG A 116 -20.38 10.51 -5.39
CA ARG A 116 -19.97 11.69 -6.19
C ARG A 116 -18.65 12.34 -5.77
N LYS A 117 -17.78 11.65 -5.05
CA LYS A 117 -16.44 12.15 -4.70
C LYS A 117 -15.40 11.19 -5.26
N TYR A 118 -15.05 11.35 -6.53
CA TYR A 118 -13.88 10.66 -7.07
C TYR A 118 -12.63 11.37 -6.53
N ALA A 119 -11.80 10.62 -5.81
CA ALA A 119 -10.39 10.98 -5.74
C ALA A 119 -9.80 10.86 -7.15
N PRO A 120 -8.89 11.75 -7.57
CA PRO A 120 -8.21 11.59 -8.84
C PRO A 120 -7.54 10.21 -8.90
N ALA A 121 -7.50 9.61 -10.09
CA ALA A 121 -6.76 8.36 -10.31
C ALA A 121 -5.32 8.53 -9.78
N ASN A 122 -4.79 7.48 -9.16
CA ASN A 122 -3.39 7.48 -8.77
C ASN A 122 -2.54 7.69 -10.03
N PRO A 123 -1.69 8.73 -10.11
CA PRO A 123 -0.86 8.99 -11.29
C PRO A 123 0.17 7.89 -11.56
N ALA A 124 0.33 6.92 -10.65
CA ALA A 124 1.20 5.76 -10.81
C ALA A 124 0.52 4.51 -11.40
N SER A 125 -0.77 4.58 -11.78
CA SER A 125 -1.49 3.51 -12.48
C SER A 125 -1.70 3.80 -13.96
#